data_AF-A0A1F6T5B3-F1
#
_entry.id   AF-A0A1F6T5B3-F1
#
_cell.length_a   1.000
_cell.length_b   1.000
_cell.length_c   1.000
_cell.angle_alpha   90.00
_cell.angle_beta   90.00
_cell.angle_gamma   90.00
#
_symmetry.space_group_name_H-M   'P 1'
#
loop_
_entity.id
_entity.type
_entity.pdbx_description
1 polymer ?
#
loop_
_entity_poly.entity_id
_entity_poly.type
_entity_poly.pdbx_seq_one_letter_code
_entity_poly.pdbx_strand_id
1 'polypeptide(L)'
;MIGPDRFRNVPCPTYPEIRLALFPGRRLRRLLEEAKPHAIHISTEGPLGLSARRWCLKRGFPFTTTFHTQFPEYVQLRSSIPLFLTYRMMRWFHDPATTLMVATPTLRRRLESRGFSNLGIWSRGVNTELFRPRDKDAFDLPRPIFLYMGRVAIEKNIEAFLKLDLPGSKVVVGGGPDLEMLKKRYPGAHFTGYKTGEDLARHVAAGDVFVFPSLTETFGLVIIEALACGLPVAAFPVQGPIDIIENGVTG
;
A
#
# COMPACT_ATOMS: atom_id res chain seq x y z
N MET A 1 -12.68 -7.05 13.68
CA MET A 1 -11.82 -7.52 12.57
C MET A 1 -11.39 -8.96 12.84
N ILE A 2 -11.32 -9.83 11.83
CA ILE A 2 -10.82 -11.21 11.97
C ILE A 2 -9.56 -11.33 11.12
N GLY A 3 -8.39 -11.37 11.77
CA GLY A 3 -7.09 -11.49 11.11
C GLY A 3 -6.45 -12.88 11.23
N PRO A 4 -5.32 -13.11 10.55
CA PRO A 4 -4.58 -14.38 10.59
C PRO A 4 -3.97 -14.70 11.96
N ASP A 5 -3.80 -13.69 12.82
CA ASP A 5 -3.35 -13.80 14.22
C ASP A 5 -4.27 -14.70 15.08
N ARG A 6 -5.55 -14.81 14.69
CA ARG A 6 -6.53 -15.67 15.38
C ARG A 6 -6.47 -17.15 14.94
N PHE A 7 -5.51 -17.53 14.09
CA PHE A 7 -5.39 -18.86 13.51
C PHE A 7 -3.93 -19.35 13.60
N ARG A 8 -3.74 -20.67 13.49
CA ARG A 8 -2.41 -21.19 13.13
C ARG A 8 -2.04 -20.58 11.78
N ASN A 9 -0.87 -20.01 11.67
CA ASN A 9 -0.45 -19.30 10.47
C ASN A 9 1.01 -19.60 10.14
N VAL A 10 1.34 -19.45 8.86
CA VAL A 10 2.70 -19.56 8.33
C VAL A 10 3.05 -18.29 7.57
N PRO A 11 4.34 -17.91 7.53
CA PRO A 11 4.79 -16.84 6.64
C PRO A 11 4.47 -17.22 5.18
N CYS A 12 4.02 -16.25 4.38
CA CYS A 12 3.87 -16.43 2.95
C CYS A 12 5.25 -16.70 2.33
N PRO A 13 5.40 -17.72 1.46
CA PRO A 13 6.64 -17.91 0.71
C PRO A 13 7.00 -16.62 -0.02
N THR A 14 8.27 -16.19 0.06
CA THR A 14 8.80 -14.93 -0.51
C THR A 14 8.32 -13.62 0.14
N TYR A 15 7.31 -13.63 1.01
CA TYR A 15 6.87 -12.47 1.82
C TYR A 15 6.55 -12.87 3.27
N PRO A 16 7.57 -13.07 4.13
CA PRO A 16 7.36 -13.60 5.47
C PRO A 16 6.49 -12.73 6.39
N GLU A 17 6.36 -11.44 6.08
CA GLU A 17 5.52 -10.48 6.80
C GLU A 17 4.02 -10.75 6.59
N ILE A 18 3.64 -11.33 5.45
CA ILE A 18 2.26 -11.74 5.19
C ILE A 18 2.03 -13.08 5.88
N ARG A 19 1.13 -13.10 6.86
CA ARG A 19 0.74 -14.32 7.57
C ARG A 19 -0.44 -15.00 6.88
N LEU A 20 -0.24 -16.24 6.43
CA LEU A 20 -1.28 -17.06 5.82
C LEU A 20 -1.93 -17.95 6.88
N ALA A 21 -3.23 -17.79 7.11
CA ALA A 21 -3.98 -18.66 8.02
C ALA A 21 -4.09 -20.09 7.46
N LEU A 22 -3.69 -21.08 8.25
CA LEU A 22 -3.79 -22.49 7.90
C LEU A 22 -5.20 -23.01 8.23
N PHE A 23 -5.86 -23.58 7.22
CA PHE A 23 -7.17 -24.23 7.33
C PHE A 23 -8.22 -23.44 8.16
N PRO A 24 -8.47 -22.14 7.88
CA PRO A 24 -9.25 -21.30 8.79
C PRO A 24 -10.75 -21.64 8.85
N GLY A 25 -11.28 -22.45 7.92
CA GLY A 25 -12.71 -22.62 7.69
C GLY A 25 -13.57 -22.99 8.92
N ARG A 26 -13.16 -23.97 9.75
CA ARG A 26 -13.97 -24.39 10.92
C ARG A 26 -14.04 -23.29 11.99
N ARG A 27 -12.89 -22.70 12.32
CA ARG A 27 -12.80 -21.65 13.33
C ARG A 27 -13.43 -20.35 12.84
N LEU A 28 -13.18 -19.97 11.58
CA LEU A 28 -13.78 -18.78 10.97
C LEU A 28 -15.31 -18.85 10.99
N ARG A 29 -15.90 -20.02 10.68
CA ARG A 29 -17.35 -20.21 10.76
C ARG A 29 -17.90 -19.87 12.14
N ARG A 30 -17.29 -20.43 13.21
CA ARG A 30 -17.74 -20.15 14.58
C ARG A 30 -17.66 -18.66 14.90
N LEU A 31 -16.54 -18.02 14.54
CA LEU A 31 -16.36 -16.59 14.74
C LEU A 31 -17.41 -15.74 14.01
N LEU A 32 -17.78 -16.11 12.79
CA LEU A 32 -18.82 -15.42 12.03
C LEU A 32 -20.22 -15.65 12.64
N GLU A 33 -20.52 -16.86 13.09
CA GLU A 33 -21.81 -17.21 13.71
C GLU A 33 -21.97 -16.54 15.09
N GLU A 34 -20.89 -16.45 15.88
CA GLU A 34 -20.84 -15.72 17.14
C GLU A 34 -20.99 -14.20 16.93
N ALA A 35 -20.29 -13.65 15.93
CA ALA A 35 -20.30 -12.21 15.66
C ALA A 35 -21.62 -11.70 15.08
N LYS A 36 -22.45 -12.57 14.49
CA LYS A 36 -23.72 -12.24 13.81
C LYS A 36 -23.62 -10.96 12.95
N PRO A 37 -22.69 -10.91 11.97
CA PRO A 37 -22.42 -9.69 11.24
C PRO A 37 -23.61 -9.30 10.36
N HIS A 38 -23.90 -8.00 10.29
CA HIS A 38 -24.84 -7.43 9.31
C HIS A 38 -24.21 -7.25 7.92
N ALA A 39 -22.87 -7.17 7.86
CA ALA A 39 -22.12 -7.02 6.62
C ALA A 39 -20.77 -7.73 6.73
N ILE A 40 -20.28 -8.26 5.60
CA ILE A 40 -18.97 -8.90 5.51
C ILE A 40 -18.16 -8.22 4.42
N HIS A 41 -16.95 -7.81 4.78
CA HIS A 41 -15.95 -7.29 3.88
C HIS A 41 -14.71 -8.20 3.89
N ILE A 42 -14.27 -8.64 2.72
CA ILE A 42 -13.12 -9.54 2.55
C ILE A 42 -11.95 -8.77 1.92
N SER A 43 -10.94 -8.45 2.73
CA SER A 43 -9.77 -7.65 2.31
C SER A 43 -8.53 -8.48 1.90
N THR A 44 -8.70 -9.77 1.65
CA THR A 44 -7.59 -10.66 1.26
C THR A 44 -8.11 -11.82 0.41
N GLU A 45 -7.31 -12.25 -0.56
CA GLU A 45 -7.59 -13.35 -1.48
C GLU A 45 -6.99 -14.68 -1.00
N GLY A 46 -6.27 -14.66 0.13
CA GLY A 46 -5.61 -15.82 0.73
C GLY A 46 -6.59 -16.83 1.38
N PRO A 47 -6.07 -17.85 2.10
CA PRO A 47 -6.88 -18.93 2.67
C PRO A 47 -8.04 -18.47 3.57
N LEU A 48 -7.83 -17.37 4.30
CA LEU A 48 -8.86 -16.76 5.15
C LEU A 48 -9.98 -16.16 4.31
N GLY A 49 -9.64 -15.38 3.28
CA GLY A 49 -10.60 -14.81 2.34
C GLY A 49 -11.36 -15.87 1.56
N LEU A 50 -10.68 -16.91 1.08
CA LEU A 50 -11.32 -18.06 0.43
C LEU A 50 -12.32 -18.76 1.35
N SER A 51 -11.99 -18.89 2.63
CA SER A 51 -12.90 -19.50 3.61
C SER A 51 -14.10 -18.60 3.91
N ALA A 52 -13.90 -17.28 4.01
CA ALA A 52 -14.98 -16.31 4.18
C ALA A 52 -15.91 -16.29 2.95
N ARG A 53 -15.34 -16.22 1.74
CA ARG A 53 -16.07 -16.29 0.46
C ARG A 53 -16.91 -17.57 0.38
N ARG A 54 -16.32 -18.73 0.68
CA ARG A 54 -17.05 -20.02 0.70
C ARG A 54 -18.20 -20.01 1.71
N TRP A 55 -18.01 -19.41 2.89
CA TRP A 55 -19.06 -19.30 3.89
C TRP A 55 -20.21 -18.42 3.41
N CYS A 56 -19.91 -17.26 2.80
CA CYS A 56 -20.90 -16.33 2.27
C CYS A 56 -21.71 -16.95 1.15
N LEU A 57 -21.04 -17.56 0.16
CA LEU A 57 -21.70 -18.22 -0.97
C LEU A 57 -22.63 -19.36 -0.54
N LYS A 58 -22.23 -20.17 0.44
CA LYS A 58 -23.07 -21.27 0.95
C LYS A 58 -24.35 -20.81 1.66
N ARG A 59 -24.40 -19.54 2.08
CA ARG A 59 -25.52 -18.96 2.84
C ARG A 59 -26.27 -17.89 2.07
N GLY A 60 -25.88 -17.60 0.82
CA GLY A 60 -26.42 -16.47 0.07
C GLY A 60 -26.17 -15.12 0.76
N PHE A 61 -25.14 -15.02 1.62
CA PHE A 61 -24.86 -13.82 2.38
C PHE A 61 -24.09 -12.81 1.50
N PRO A 62 -24.58 -11.57 1.28
CA PRO A 62 -23.91 -10.58 0.45
C PRO A 62 -22.61 -10.12 1.10
N PHE A 63 -21.57 -9.91 0.29
CA PHE A 63 -20.27 -9.50 0.77
C PHE A 63 -19.57 -8.59 -0.24
N THR A 64 -18.64 -7.80 0.28
CA THR A 64 -17.76 -6.95 -0.54
C THR A 64 -16.34 -7.46 -0.47
N THR A 65 -15.53 -7.10 -1.46
CA THR A 65 -14.10 -7.43 -1.51
C THR A 65 -13.30 -6.18 -1.88
N THR A 66 -11.99 -6.15 -1.61
CA THR A 66 -11.12 -5.06 -2.09
C THR A 66 -9.91 -5.59 -2.82
N PHE A 67 -9.49 -4.89 -3.88
CA PHE A 67 -8.25 -5.14 -4.58
C PHE A 67 -7.13 -4.22 -4.05
N HIS A 68 -6.37 -4.66 -3.05
CA HIS A 68 -5.32 -3.84 -2.41
C HIS A 68 -3.91 -4.06 -2.96
N THR A 69 -3.66 -5.26 -3.49
CA THR A 69 -2.33 -5.71 -3.87
C THR A 69 -2.33 -6.10 -5.34
N GLN A 70 -1.32 -5.65 -6.09
CA GLN A 70 -1.06 -6.09 -7.46
C GLN A 70 -0.50 -7.53 -7.46
N PHE A 71 -1.26 -8.46 -6.88
CA PHE A 71 -0.84 -9.85 -6.70
C PHE A 71 -0.50 -10.53 -8.03
N PRO A 72 -1.26 -10.36 -9.12
CA PRO A 72 -0.88 -10.87 -10.44
C PRO A 72 0.54 -10.48 -10.87
N GLU A 73 0.90 -9.20 -10.72
CA GLU A 73 2.19 -8.63 -11.07
C GLU A 73 3.30 -9.17 -10.16
N TYR A 74 3.06 -9.22 -8.85
CA TYR A 74 4.02 -9.75 -7.90
C TYR A 74 4.34 -11.23 -8.12
N VAL A 75 3.35 -12.02 -8.54
CA VAL A 75 3.54 -13.43 -8.90
C VAL A 75 4.34 -13.55 -10.19
N GLN A 76 4.05 -12.74 -11.21
CA GLN A 76 4.79 -12.78 -12.48
C GLN A 76 6.26 -12.38 -12.30
N LEU A 77 6.55 -11.39 -11.45
CA LEU A 77 7.94 -10.99 -11.16
C LEU A 77 8.77 -12.10 -10.50
N ARG A 78 8.13 -13.09 -9.89
CA ARG A 78 8.78 -14.14 -9.08
C ARG A 78 8.57 -15.56 -9.60
N SER A 79 7.78 -15.72 -10.65
CA SER A 79 7.46 -17.02 -11.21
C SER A 79 7.15 -16.89 -12.70
N SER A 80 7.31 -17.96 -13.45
CA SER A 80 6.96 -17.99 -14.88
C SER A 80 5.45 -18.09 -15.14
N ILE A 81 4.61 -17.85 -14.12
CA ILE A 81 3.15 -17.93 -14.26
C ILE A 81 2.66 -16.76 -15.12
N PRO A 82 1.94 -17.01 -16.23
CA PRO A 82 1.42 -15.94 -17.08
C PRO A 82 0.39 -15.05 -16.34
N LEU A 83 0.46 -13.73 -16.58
CA LEU A 83 -0.47 -12.74 -15.98
C LEU A 83 -1.94 -13.07 -16.22
N PHE A 84 -2.30 -13.54 -17.42
CA PHE A 84 -3.71 -13.77 -17.74
C PHE A 84 -4.33 -14.82 -16.80
N LEU A 85 -3.54 -15.79 -16.33
CA LEU A 85 -4.01 -16.85 -15.44
C LEU A 85 -4.24 -16.32 -14.01
N THR A 86 -3.31 -15.52 -13.49
CA THR A 86 -3.45 -14.91 -12.16
C THR A 86 -4.59 -13.89 -12.14
N TYR A 87 -4.76 -13.09 -13.19
CA TYR A 87 -5.93 -12.22 -13.34
C TYR A 87 -7.25 -12.99 -13.45
N ARG A 88 -7.28 -14.13 -14.16
CA ARG A 88 -8.47 -14.99 -14.23
C ARG A 88 -8.85 -15.53 -12.85
N MET A 89 -7.86 -15.93 -12.05
CA MET A 89 -8.09 -16.37 -10.67
C MET A 89 -8.64 -15.23 -9.80
N MET A 90 -8.09 -14.02 -9.95
CA MET A 90 -8.57 -12.84 -9.22
C MET A 90 -10.02 -12.51 -9.59
N ARG A 91 -10.38 -12.50 -10.88
CA ARG A 91 -11.78 -12.33 -11.30
C ARG A 91 -12.69 -13.37 -10.67
N TRP A 92 -12.35 -14.66 -10.79
CA TRP A 92 -13.13 -15.73 -10.16
C TRP A 92 -13.35 -15.50 -8.66
N PHE A 93 -12.34 -15.00 -7.94
CA PHE A 93 -12.47 -14.72 -6.53
C PHE A 93 -13.45 -13.57 -6.26
N HIS A 94 -13.32 -12.46 -6.98
CA HIS A 94 -14.07 -11.23 -6.73
C HIS A 94 -15.47 -11.19 -7.37
N ASP A 95 -15.70 -11.89 -8.49
CA ASP A 95 -16.94 -11.81 -9.28
C ASP A 95 -18.24 -11.97 -8.46
N PRO A 96 -18.33 -12.87 -7.46
CA PRO A 96 -19.56 -13.02 -6.69
C PRO A 96 -19.80 -11.93 -5.63
N ALA A 97 -18.84 -11.03 -5.41
CA ALA A 97 -19.00 -9.94 -4.47
C ALA A 97 -20.01 -8.92 -5.00
N THR A 98 -20.83 -8.36 -4.12
CA THR A 98 -21.76 -7.27 -4.45
C THR A 98 -20.99 -6.03 -4.94
N THR A 99 -19.81 -5.81 -4.38
CA THR A 99 -18.90 -4.75 -4.84
C THR A 99 -17.45 -5.19 -4.66
N LEU A 100 -16.66 -5.07 -5.73
CA LEU A 100 -15.21 -5.06 -5.72
C LEU A 100 -14.73 -3.61 -5.55
N MET A 101 -14.29 -3.30 -4.34
CA MET A 101 -13.76 -2.01 -3.99
C MET A 101 -12.36 -1.83 -4.57
N VAL A 102 -12.11 -0.66 -5.14
CA VAL A 102 -10.80 -0.26 -5.69
C VAL A 102 -10.46 1.16 -5.27
N ALA A 103 -9.17 1.41 -5.06
CA ALA A 103 -8.71 2.65 -4.43
C ALA A 103 -8.72 3.86 -5.36
N THR A 104 -8.52 3.67 -6.67
CA THR A 104 -8.38 4.78 -7.61
C THR A 104 -9.14 4.59 -8.92
N PRO A 105 -9.51 5.69 -9.62
CA PRO A 105 -10.12 5.63 -10.94
C PRO A 105 -9.25 4.91 -11.99
N THR A 106 -7.93 5.09 -11.96
CA THR A 106 -7.04 4.40 -12.89
C THR A 106 -7.01 2.89 -12.66
N LEU A 107 -6.98 2.44 -11.39
CA LEU A 107 -7.10 1.01 -11.08
C LEU A 107 -8.46 0.46 -11.53
N ARG A 108 -9.54 1.21 -11.31
CA ARG A 108 -10.88 0.84 -11.79
C ARG A 108 -10.89 0.57 -13.30
N ARG A 109 -10.46 1.55 -14.11
CA ARG A 109 -10.39 1.42 -15.58
C ARG A 109 -9.52 0.23 -16.01
N ARG A 110 -8.41 0.01 -15.30
CA ARG A 110 -7.47 -1.09 -15.56
C ARG A 110 -8.08 -2.46 -15.31
N LEU A 111 -8.92 -2.61 -14.28
CA LEU A 111 -9.65 -3.84 -13.99
C LEU A 111 -10.86 -4.02 -14.90
N GLU A 112 -11.58 -2.94 -15.23
CA GLU A 112 -12.66 -2.96 -16.23
C GLU A 112 -12.17 -3.48 -17.58
N SER A 113 -11.03 -2.99 -18.08
CA SER A 113 -10.43 -3.48 -19.34
C SER A 113 -9.96 -4.93 -19.28
N ARG A 114 -9.89 -5.52 -18.09
CA ARG A 114 -9.57 -6.94 -17.86
C ARG A 114 -10.82 -7.78 -17.57
N GLY A 115 -12.03 -7.22 -17.71
CA GLY A 115 -13.29 -7.92 -17.55
C GLY A 115 -13.71 -8.13 -16.09
N PHE A 116 -13.19 -7.35 -15.15
CA PHE A 116 -13.76 -7.30 -13.80
C PHE A 116 -15.09 -6.54 -13.82
N SER A 117 -16.01 -6.94 -12.95
CA SER A 117 -17.34 -6.35 -12.80
C SER A 117 -17.58 -5.87 -11.36
N ASN A 118 -18.73 -5.22 -11.12
CA ASN A 118 -19.16 -4.77 -9.79
C ASN A 118 -18.15 -3.83 -9.09
N LEU A 119 -17.44 -3.01 -9.85
CA LEU A 119 -16.38 -2.14 -9.32
C LEU A 119 -16.94 -0.91 -8.62
N GLY A 120 -16.50 -0.63 -7.41
CA GLY A 120 -16.83 0.56 -6.63
C GLY A 120 -15.58 1.30 -6.17
N ILE A 121 -15.59 2.63 -6.22
CA ILE A 121 -14.47 3.42 -5.68
C ILE A 121 -14.59 3.46 -4.16
N TRP A 122 -13.56 2.94 -3.49
CA TRP A 122 -13.35 3.10 -2.05
C TRP A 122 -11.93 3.63 -1.85
N SER A 123 -11.81 4.96 -1.91
CA SER A 123 -10.53 5.66 -1.75
C SER A 123 -10.03 5.56 -0.32
N ARG A 124 -8.79 5.99 -0.09
CA ARG A 124 -8.18 6.04 1.24
C ARG A 124 -8.13 7.47 1.75
N GLY A 125 -8.23 7.60 3.07
CA GLY A 125 -8.05 8.86 3.77
C GLY A 125 -6.74 8.88 4.54
N VAL A 126 -6.37 10.08 5.01
CA VAL A 126 -5.25 10.35 5.90
C VAL A 126 -5.80 10.94 7.20
N ASN A 127 -5.16 10.61 8.34
CA ASN A 127 -5.48 11.27 9.59
C ASN A 127 -4.85 12.68 9.61
N THR A 128 -5.65 13.71 9.34
CA THR A 128 -5.22 15.12 9.27
C THR A 128 -4.96 15.76 10.64
N GLU A 129 -5.35 15.11 11.75
CA GLU A 129 -4.94 15.57 13.09
C GLU A 129 -3.47 15.21 13.35
N LEU A 130 -3.05 14.03 12.87
CA LEU A 130 -1.68 13.54 12.95
C LEU A 130 -0.79 14.18 11.87
N PHE A 131 -1.14 14.00 10.60
CA PHE A 131 -0.41 14.57 9.47
C PHE A 131 -0.98 15.94 9.14
N ARG A 132 -0.23 16.98 9.50
CA ARG A 132 -0.58 18.39 9.31
C ARG A 132 0.70 19.22 9.20
N PRO A 133 0.64 20.44 8.66
CA PRO A 133 1.77 21.36 8.71
C PRO A 133 2.20 21.60 10.17
N ARG A 134 3.51 21.62 10.39
CA ARG A 134 4.17 21.77 11.70
C ARG A 134 5.48 22.56 11.53
N ASP A 135 6.10 22.92 12.64
CA ASP A 135 7.44 23.49 12.64
C ASP A 135 8.45 22.50 12.06
N LYS A 136 9.39 23.02 11.27
CA LYS A 136 10.37 22.19 10.53
C LYS A 136 11.63 21.91 11.36
N ASP A 137 11.44 21.44 12.58
CA ASP A 137 12.49 21.29 13.60
C ASP A 137 13.20 19.93 13.61
N ALA A 138 12.73 18.97 12.80
CA ALA A 138 13.25 17.60 12.85
C ALA A 138 14.65 17.46 12.25
N PHE A 139 15.10 18.42 11.46
CA PHE A 139 16.37 18.37 10.74
C PHE A 139 17.11 19.70 10.82
N ASP A 140 18.36 19.65 11.28
CA ASP A 140 19.33 20.74 11.15
C ASP A 140 20.23 20.45 9.94
N LEU A 141 19.67 20.63 8.74
CA LEU A 141 20.30 20.28 7.46
C LEU A 141 20.14 21.42 6.43
N PRO A 142 21.07 21.57 5.47
CA PRO A 142 20.94 22.54 4.38
C PRO A 142 19.64 22.35 3.61
N ARG A 143 18.89 23.44 3.43
CA ARG A 143 17.61 23.46 2.69
C ARG A 143 17.84 23.76 1.20
N PRO A 144 16.95 23.31 0.30
CA PRO A 144 15.72 22.55 0.58
C PRO A 144 15.98 21.10 1.03
N ILE A 145 15.04 20.57 1.83
CA ILE A 145 15.02 19.17 2.23
C ILE A 145 14.08 18.38 1.31
N PHE A 146 14.66 17.53 0.48
CA PHE A 146 13.92 16.55 -0.31
C PHE A 146 13.75 15.28 0.52
N LEU A 147 12.51 14.86 0.75
CA LEU A 147 12.18 13.80 1.68
C LEU A 147 11.51 12.63 0.96
N TYR A 148 12.03 11.43 1.18
CA TYR A 148 11.34 10.19 0.90
C TYR A 148 10.86 9.57 2.22
N MET A 149 9.65 8.99 2.21
CA MET A 149 9.18 8.16 3.31
C MET A 149 8.58 6.85 2.82
N GLY A 150 8.88 5.78 3.54
CA GLY A 150 8.34 4.45 3.26
C GLY A 150 9.37 3.35 3.44
N ARG A 151 8.98 2.12 3.06
CA ARG A 151 9.86 0.96 3.13
C ARG A 151 11.09 1.17 2.23
N VAL A 152 12.28 0.90 2.76
CA VAL A 152 13.53 0.95 2.01
C VAL A 152 13.78 -0.39 1.33
N ALA A 153 13.25 -0.52 0.11
CA ALA A 153 13.28 -1.75 -0.67
C ALA A 153 13.34 -1.45 -2.17
N ILE A 154 13.88 -2.40 -2.94
CA ILE A 154 14.14 -2.31 -4.37
C ILE A 154 12.91 -1.90 -5.19
N GLU A 155 11.72 -2.41 -4.85
CA GLU A 155 10.49 -2.10 -5.56
C GLU A 155 10.06 -0.63 -5.43
N LYS A 156 10.59 0.10 -4.44
CA LYS A 156 10.32 1.54 -4.23
C LYS A 156 11.24 2.45 -5.03
N ASN A 157 12.23 1.91 -5.74
CA ASN A 157 13.09 2.65 -6.66
C ASN A 157 13.75 3.90 -6.02
N ILE A 158 14.10 3.81 -4.74
CA ILE A 158 14.63 4.93 -3.92
C ILE A 158 15.94 5.46 -4.50
N GLU A 159 16.71 4.59 -5.16
CA GLU A 159 17.95 4.98 -5.81
C GLU A 159 17.75 6.05 -6.90
N ALA A 160 16.59 6.06 -7.58
CA ALA A 160 16.27 7.10 -8.55
C ALA A 160 16.19 8.49 -7.90
N PHE A 161 15.69 8.58 -6.67
CA PHE A 161 15.71 9.82 -5.87
C PHE A 161 17.14 10.15 -5.41
N LEU A 162 17.86 9.18 -4.85
CA LEU A 162 19.19 9.41 -4.28
C LEU A 162 20.23 9.85 -5.32
N LYS A 163 20.09 9.43 -6.58
CA LYS A 163 20.95 9.81 -7.72
C LYS A 163 20.74 11.23 -8.25
N LEU A 164 19.61 11.89 -7.93
CA LEU A 164 19.32 13.22 -8.46
C LEU A 164 20.36 14.23 -7.98
N ASP A 165 20.84 15.09 -8.86
CA ASP A 165 21.65 16.24 -8.45
C ASP A 165 20.71 17.36 -8.00
N LEU A 166 20.61 17.58 -6.69
CA LEU A 166 19.64 18.49 -6.08
C LEU A 166 20.34 19.43 -5.11
N PRO A 167 19.92 20.72 -5.04
CA PRO A 167 20.46 21.64 -4.05
C PRO A 167 19.98 21.26 -2.64
N GLY A 168 20.83 21.30 -1.63
CA GLY A 168 20.45 21.02 -0.25
C GLY A 168 20.54 19.54 0.13
N SER A 169 19.55 19.04 0.87
CA SER A 169 19.67 17.76 1.59
C SER A 169 18.63 16.74 1.15
N LYS A 170 19.05 15.47 1.12
CA LYS A 170 18.18 14.32 0.86
C LYS A 170 17.96 13.54 2.15
N VAL A 171 16.71 13.33 2.51
CA VAL A 171 16.32 12.61 3.72
C VAL A 171 15.49 11.38 3.36
N VAL A 172 15.81 10.25 3.99
CA VAL A 172 15.08 8.98 3.86
C VAL A 172 14.53 8.59 5.23
N VAL A 173 13.20 8.62 5.35
CA VAL A 173 12.45 8.21 6.55
C VAL A 173 11.86 6.83 6.34
N GLY A 174 12.41 5.83 7.04
CA GLY A 174 11.94 4.47 6.94
C GLY A 174 13.04 3.43 7.16
N GLY A 175 12.60 2.17 7.24
CA GLY A 175 13.48 1.01 7.31
C GLY A 175 13.16 0.03 6.18
N GLY A 176 13.99 -0.98 6.03
CA GLY A 176 13.77 -2.04 5.04
C GLY A 176 15.04 -2.80 4.70
N PRO A 177 14.93 -3.87 3.90
CA PRO A 177 16.03 -4.76 3.57
C PRO A 177 17.22 -4.04 2.92
N ASP A 178 16.99 -2.96 2.17
CA ASP A 178 18.04 -2.29 1.39
C ASP A 178 18.67 -1.09 2.12
N LEU A 179 18.24 -0.80 3.36
CA LEU A 179 18.67 0.39 4.11
C LEU A 179 20.18 0.47 4.26
N GLU A 180 20.81 -0.59 4.77
CA GLU A 180 22.25 -0.60 5.06
C GLU A 180 23.10 -0.55 3.79
N MET A 181 22.62 -1.14 2.69
CA MET A 181 23.26 -1.04 1.39
C MET A 181 23.20 0.40 0.87
N LEU A 182 22.03 1.04 0.90
CA LEU A 182 21.84 2.40 0.39
C LEU A 182 22.57 3.45 1.25
N LYS A 183 22.62 3.29 2.57
CA LYS A 183 23.44 4.13 3.46
C LYS A 183 24.91 4.13 3.05
N LYS A 184 25.48 2.95 2.76
CA LYS A 184 26.88 2.82 2.32
C LYS A 184 27.12 3.44 0.95
N ARG A 185 26.15 3.30 0.03
CA ARG A 185 26.25 3.81 -1.34
C ARG A 185 26.04 5.33 -1.43
N TYR A 186 25.23 5.90 -0.55
CA TYR A 186 24.85 7.32 -0.55
C TYR A 186 25.12 7.97 0.81
N PRO A 187 26.40 8.12 1.23
CA PRO A 187 26.75 8.66 2.53
C PRO A 187 26.34 10.14 2.72
N GLY A 188 26.09 10.87 1.64
CA GLY A 188 25.58 12.25 1.69
C GLY A 188 24.08 12.38 1.95
N ALA A 189 23.33 11.28 1.95
CA ALA A 189 21.91 11.30 2.30
C ALA A 189 21.71 10.98 3.79
N HIS A 190 20.71 11.60 4.41
CA HIS A 190 20.39 11.40 5.81
C HIS A 190 19.31 10.32 5.98
N PHE A 191 19.66 9.20 6.62
CA PHE A 191 18.74 8.08 6.85
C PHE A 191 18.31 8.03 8.31
N THR A 192 17.03 8.30 8.59
CA THR A 192 16.51 8.42 9.97
C THR A 192 16.13 7.08 10.59
N GLY A 193 16.03 6.03 9.77
CA GLY A 193 15.46 4.74 10.17
C GLY A 193 13.92 4.77 10.26
N TYR A 194 13.35 3.70 10.81
CA TYR A 194 11.91 3.52 10.93
C TYR A 194 11.29 4.45 11.99
N LYS A 195 10.21 5.13 11.62
CA LYS A 195 9.47 6.10 12.45
C LYS A 195 7.98 5.79 12.44
N THR A 196 7.26 6.13 13.51
CA THR A 196 5.80 5.93 13.62
C THR A 196 5.13 7.08 14.37
N GLY A 197 3.81 7.21 14.21
CA GLY A 197 3.00 8.16 14.96
C GLY A 197 3.48 9.61 14.84
N GLU A 198 3.50 10.32 15.97
CA GLU A 198 3.93 11.72 16.04
C GLU A 198 5.36 11.95 15.54
N ASP A 199 6.29 11.04 15.82
CA ASP A 199 7.66 11.20 15.37
C ASP A 199 7.76 11.10 13.84
N LEU A 200 7.01 10.18 13.21
CA LEU A 200 6.90 10.13 11.75
C LEU A 200 6.31 11.44 11.19
N ALA A 201 5.18 11.88 11.72
CA ALA A 201 4.50 13.09 11.24
C ALA A 201 5.40 14.35 11.36
N ARG A 202 6.16 14.47 12.46
CA ARG A 202 7.13 15.56 12.66
C ARG A 202 8.26 15.53 11.63
N HIS A 203 8.82 14.35 11.35
CA HIS A 203 9.87 14.21 10.33
C HIS A 203 9.36 14.53 8.93
N VAL A 204 8.15 14.09 8.59
CA VAL A 204 7.54 14.36 7.28
C VAL A 204 7.28 15.86 7.11
N ALA A 205 6.67 16.51 8.09
CA ALA A 205 6.37 17.95 8.05
C ALA A 205 7.63 18.83 7.97
N ALA A 206 8.79 18.33 8.40
CA ALA A 206 10.05 19.06 8.32
C ALA A 206 10.67 19.08 6.91
N GLY A 207 10.14 18.31 5.94
CA GLY A 207 10.58 18.36 4.55
C GLY A 207 10.11 19.63 3.81
N ASP A 208 10.71 19.91 2.66
CA ASP A 208 10.28 20.96 1.72
C ASP A 208 9.60 20.39 0.48
N VAL A 209 10.07 19.24 0.01
CA VAL A 209 9.49 18.52 -1.13
C VAL A 209 9.44 17.04 -0.79
N PHE A 210 8.30 16.41 -0.99
CA PHE A 210 8.19 14.96 -0.88
C PHE A 210 8.50 14.32 -2.23
N VAL A 211 9.42 13.35 -2.26
CA VAL A 211 9.79 12.63 -3.48
C VAL A 211 9.28 11.20 -3.39
N PHE A 212 8.41 10.82 -4.34
CA PHE A 212 7.85 9.48 -4.46
C PHE A 212 8.36 8.79 -5.74
N PRO A 213 9.51 8.10 -5.69
CA PRO A 213 10.17 7.54 -6.87
C PRO A 213 9.63 6.15 -7.29
N SER A 214 8.61 5.62 -6.62
CA SER A 214 8.07 4.29 -6.93
C SER A 214 7.42 4.27 -8.31
N LEU A 215 7.72 3.24 -9.09
CA LEU A 215 7.13 3.02 -10.42
C LEU A 215 5.85 2.18 -10.38
N THR A 216 5.61 1.51 -9.25
CA THR A 216 4.42 0.68 -9.05
C THR A 216 3.80 0.99 -7.70
N GLU A 217 2.50 1.28 -7.69
CA GLU A 217 1.72 1.53 -6.48
C GLU A 217 0.24 1.24 -6.74
N THR A 218 -0.53 0.91 -5.70
CA THR A 218 -2.00 0.77 -5.84
C THR A 218 -2.76 2.03 -5.47
N PHE A 219 -2.23 2.81 -4.53
CA PHE A 219 -2.77 4.11 -4.12
C PHE A 219 -1.65 5.10 -3.81
N GLY A 220 -0.80 4.81 -2.81
CA GLY A 220 0.26 5.72 -2.36
C GLY A 220 -0.16 6.50 -1.12
N LEU A 221 -0.38 5.81 0.00
CA LEU A 221 -0.77 6.45 1.27
C LEU A 221 0.20 7.54 1.71
N VAL A 222 1.50 7.30 1.48
CA VAL A 222 2.54 8.28 1.83
C VAL A 222 2.44 9.58 1.04
N ILE A 223 1.79 9.58 -0.12
CA ILE A 223 1.56 10.79 -0.91
C ILE A 223 0.54 11.68 -0.19
N ILE A 224 -0.61 11.12 0.23
CA ILE A 224 -1.63 11.90 0.95
C ILE A 224 -1.18 12.31 2.35
N GLU A 225 -0.29 11.54 2.99
CA GLU A 225 0.36 11.91 4.26
C GLU A 225 1.30 13.11 4.08
N ALA A 226 2.11 13.13 3.03
CA ALA A 226 2.98 14.27 2.71
C ALA A 226 2.17 15.52 2.33
N LEU A 227 1.15 15.37 1.47
CA LEU A 227 0.24 16.45 1.10
C LEU A 227 -0.48 17.03 2.33
N ALA A 228 -0.95 16.18 3.25
CA ALA A 228 -1.56 16.63 4.49
C ALA A 228 -0.59 17.41 5.38
N CYS A 229 0.71 17.11 5.33
CA CYS A 229 1.76 17.92 5.96
C CYS A 229 2.11 19.22 5.22
N GLY A 230 1.49 19.49 4.07
CA GLY A 230 1.72 20.68 3.25
C GLY A 230 2.96 20.59 2.35
N LEU A 231 3.48 19.39 2.09
CA LEU A 231 4.61 19.21 1.18
C LEU A 231 4.11 19.03 -0.26
N PRO A 232 4.62 19.78 -1.25
CA PRO A 232 4.43 19.43 -2.65
C PRO A 232 5.10 18.09 -2.97
N VAL A 233 4.54 17.33 -3.91
CA VAL A 233 4.98 15.96 -4.21
C VAL A 233 5.55 15.83 -5.63
N ALA A 234 6.83 15.47 -5.73
CA ALA A 234 7.44 15.03 -6.98
C ALA A 234 7.30 13.50 -7.12
N ALA A 235 6.58 13.02 -8.15
CA ALA A 235 6.36 11.60 -8.39
C ALA A 235 6.36 11.24 -9.88
N PHE A 236 6.57 9.97 -10.21
CA PHE A 236 6.35 9.48 -11.57
C PHE A 236 4.84 9.46 -11.91
N PRO A 237 4.45 9.73 -13.18
CA PRO A 237 3.04 9.73 -13.61
C PRO A 237 2.52 8.30 -13.83
N VAL A 238 2.53 7.50 -12.76
CA VAL A 238 2.09 6.10 -12.74
C VAL A 238 0.82 5.92 -11.91
N GLN A 239 0.24 4.72 -11.94
CA GLN A 239 -0.94 4.38 -11.13
C GLN A 239 -0.68 4.66 -9.64
N GLY A 240 -1.62 5.31 -8.97
CA GLY A 240 -1.45 5.83 -7.61
C GLY A 240 -1.19 7.33 -7.62
N PRO A 241 0.05 7.80 -7.87
CA PRO A 241 0.37 9.22 -7.96
C PRO A 241 -0.54 10.03 -8.90
N ILE A 242 -0.81 9.54 -10.12
CA ILE A 242 -1.65 10.28 -11.10
C ILE A 242 -3.11 10.44 -10.65
N ASP A 243 -3.56 9.62 -9.71
CA ASP A 243 -4.92 9.68 -9.17
C ASP A 243 -5.02 10.59 -7.95
N ILE A 244 -3.89 11.06 -7.40
CA ILE A 244 -3.80 11.83 -6.15
C ILE A 244 -3.23 13.23 -6.39
N ILE A 245 -2.21 13.35 -7.24
CA ILE A 245 -1.46 14.59 -7.47
C ILE A 245 -2.06 15.34 -8.65
N GLU A 246 -2.39 16.60 -8.44
CA GLU A 246 -2.72 17.55 -9.50
C GLU A 246 -1.45 18.28 -9.95
N ASN A 247 -1.00 17.96 -11.17
CA ASN A 247 0.27 18.44 -11.73
C ASN A 247 0.32 19.98 -11.78
N GLY A 248 1.29 20.57 -11.11
CA GLY A 248 1.48 22.03 -11.04
C GLY A 248 0.62 22.73 -9.97
N VAL A 249 -0.18 21.98 -9.21
CA VAL A 249 -0.94 22.51 -8.06
C VAL A 249 -0.44 21.91 -6.76
N THR A 250 -0.41 20.58 -6.66
CA THR A 250 0.01 19.85 -5.44
C THR A 250 1.39 19.19 -5.56
N GLY A 251 2.01 19.31 -6.74
CA GLY A 251 3.24 18.61 -7.11
C GLY A 251 3.40 18.53 -8.61
#